data_AF-A0A814NXI6-F1
#
_entry.id   AF-A0A814NXI6-F1
#
_cell.length_a   1.000
_cell.length_b   1.000
_cell.length_c   1.000
_cell.angle_alpha   90.00
_cell.angle_beta   90.00
_cell.angle_gamma   90.00
#
_symmetry.space_group_name_H-M   'P 1'
#
loop_
_entity.id
_entity.type
_entity.pdbx_description
1 polymer ?
#
loop_
_entity_poly.entity_id
_entity_poly.type
_entity_poly.pdbx_seq_one_letter_code
_entity_poly.pdbx_strand_id
1 'polypeptide(L)'
;MSLKSKYLRHIFILLIIYYCTPLNSLLTQNFKNDPKALDQTKFNNCIRPDIEQFPKTFFSQYDRQHGAILFYLLIGLYMFVALAIICDEYFVPSLETICKAFDIKNDIARASFMAAGSSAPELATTAISLFIAKDVDIGIGTVVGSAVFNIMLVIGIVSLLSGM
;
A
#
# COMPACT_ATOMS: atom_id res chain seq x y z
N MET A 1 -20.01 -0.75 17.15
CA MET A 1 -19.02 0.29 16.81
C MET A 1 -17.93 0.30 17.88
N SER A 2 -16.90 -0.51 17.67
CA SER A 2 -15.99 -0.98 18.73
C SER A 2 -15.04 0.09 19.25
N LEU A 3 -14.87 0.16 20.58
CA LEU A 3 -14.03 1.11 21.34
C LEU A 3 -12.58 1.17 20.84
N LYS A 4 -12.09 0.07 20.23
CA LYS A 4 -10.77 -0.04 19.58
C LYS A 4 -10.55 0.96 18.44
N SER A 5 -11.59 1.24 17.64
CA SER A 5 -11.51 2.19 16.51
C SER A 5 -11.34 3.65 16.99
N LYS A 6 -11.95 4.02 18.14
CA LYS A 6 -11.77 5.35 18.74
C LYS A 6 -10.37 5.54 19.33
N TYR A 7 -9.81 4.51 19.97
CA TYR A 7 -8.49 4.57 20.59
C TYR A 7 -7.35 4.59 19.56
N LEU A 8 -7.46 3.79 18.49
CA LEU A 8 -6.49 3.78 17.39
C LEU A 8 -6.41 5.15 16.69
N ARG A 9 -7.56 5.82 16.55
CA ARG A 9 -7.66 7.16 15.97
C ARG A 9 -6.99 8.23 16.86
N HIS A 10 -7.08 8.12 18.19
CA HIS A 10 -6.43 9.08 19.10
C HIS A 10 -4.91 8.91 19.17
N ILE A 11 -4.39 7.68 19.18
CA ILE A 11 -2.95 7.40 19.16
C ILE A 11 -2.31 7.92 17.87
N PHE A 12 -3.02 7.80 16.75
CA PHE A 12 -2.57 8.28 15.44
C PHE A 12 -2.53 9.80 15.33
N ILE A 13 -3.51 10.52 15.87
CA ILE A 13 -3.49 12.00 15.91
C ILE A 13 -2.29 12.49 16.73
N LEU A 14 -1.98 11.84 17.86
CA LEU A 14 -0.82 12.19 18.68
C LEU A 14 0.52 11.89 17.97
N LEU A 15 0.62 10.78 17.24
CA LEU A 15 1.80 10.44 16.42
C LEU A 15 1.98 11.38 15.22
N ILE A 16 0.90 11.76 14.53
CA ILE A 16 0.95 12.75 13.44
C ILE A 16 1.38 14.10 13.99
N ILE A 17 0.84 14.56 15.11
CA ILE A 17 1.23 15.84 15.71
C ILE A 17 2.71 15.81 16.13
N TYR A 18 3.18 14.70 16.72
CA TYR A 18 4.58 14.48 17.14
C TYR A 18 5.57 14.44 15.97
N TYR A 19 5.22 13.78 14.86
CA TYR A 19 6.08 13.74 13.66
C TYR A 19 5.89 14.94 12.71
N CYS A 20 4.80 15.70 12.87
CA CYS A 20 4.58 16.99 12.20
C CYS A 20 5.32 18.14 12.92
N THR A 21 5.91 17.90 14.09
CA THR A 21 6.62 18.95 14.84
C THR A 21 7.96 19.43 14.25
N PRO A 22 8.55 18.90 13.16
CA PRO A 22 9.59 19.62 12.42
C PRO A 22 9.06 20.30 11.13
N LEU A 23 7.74 20.44 10.93
CA LEU A 23 7.19 21.11 9.74
C LEU A 23 7.21 22.65 9.83
N ASN A 24 7.38 23.22 11.03
CA ASN A 24 7.35 24.67 11.21
C ASN A 24 8.70 25.37 10.93
N SER A 25 9.79 24.63 10.63
CA SER A 25 11.11 25.22 10.36
C SER A 25 11.54 25.24 8.88
N LEU A 26 10.83 24.52 7.99
CA LEU A 26 11.21 24.38 6.56
C LEU A 26 10.44 25.28 5.59
N LEU A 27 9.38 25.96 6.05
CA LEU A 27 8.57 26.88 5.22
C LEU A 27 9.31 28.19 4.86
N THR A 28 10.41 28.53 5.53
CA THR A 28 11.14 29.79 5.29
C THR A 28 12.34 29.66 4.34
N GLN A 29 12.74 28.45 3.89
CA GLN A 29 13.94 28.28 3.04
C GLN A 29 13.67 27.84 1.59
N ASN A 30 12.53 27.20 1.28
CA ASN A 30 12.32 26.55 -0.03
C ASN A 30 11.54 27.36 -1.08
N PHE A 31 11.36 28.69 -0.91
CA PHE A 31 10.96 29.55 -2.03
C PHE A 31 12.15 30.00 -2.90
N LYS A 32 13.32 29.37 -2.74
CA LYS A 32 14.53 29.73 -3.46
C LYS A 32 15.28 28.46 -3.88
N ASN A 33 15.48 28.31 -5.18
CA ASN A 33 16.40 27.38 -5.86
C ASN A 33 15.77 26.16 -6.55
N ASP A 34 14.85 26.39 -7.47
CA ASP A 34 15.00 25.76 -8.79
C ASP A 34 16.22 26.41 -9.47
N PRO A 35 17.35 25.69 -9.54
CA PRO A 35 17.79 25.26 -10.88
C PRO A 35 18.56 23.94 -10.85
N LYS A 36 18.24 23.02 -11.78
CA LYS A 36 19.23 22.30 -12.62
C LYS A 36 18.53 21.29 -13.53
N ALA A 37 18.15 21.80 -14.71
CA ALA A 37 18.27 21.03 -15.93
C ALA A 37 19.77 20.81 -16.21
N LEU A 38 20.31 19.65 -15.83
CA LEU A 38 21.65 19.14 -16.21
C LEU A 38 21.67 17.67 -15.78
N ASP A 39 21.50 16.66 -16.63
CA ASP A 39 22.39 16.31 -17.73
C ASP A 39 21.66 15.30 -18.63
N GLN A 40 21.09 15.76 -19.76
CA GLN A 40 20.47 14.88 -20.76
C GLN A 40 21.48 14.43 -21.84
N THR A 41 22.79 14.61 -21.64
CA THR A 41 23.78 14.52 -22.73
C THR A 41 24.86 13.48 -22.51
N LYS A 42 24.66 12.50 -21.61
CA LYS A 42 25.74 11.54 -21.33
C LYS A 42 25.35 10.13 -20.91
N PHE A 43 24.36 9.49 -21.53
CA PHE A 43 24.24 8.03 -21.46
C PHE A 43 23.53 7.45 -22.70
N ASN A 44 24.25 7.36 -23.82
CA ASN A 44 23.70 6.85 -25.07
C ASN A 44 23.72 5.32 -25.19
N ASN A 45 24.02 4.57 -24.12
CA ASN A 45 24.10 3.09 -24.15
C ASN A 45 23.77 2.41 -22.80
N CYS A 46 22.99 3.04 -21.93
CA CYS A 46 22.50 2.38 -20.72
C CYS A 46 20.99 2.21 -20.77
N ILE A 47 20.52 1.06 -20.27
CA ILE A 47 19.11 0.86 -19.91
C ILE A 47 18.76 1.99 -18.93
N ARG A 48 17.68 2.72 -19.23
CA ARG A 48 17.19 3.79 -18.35
C ARG A 48 16.71 3.18 -17.04
N PRO A 49 16.91 3.85 -15.89
CA PRO A 49 16.44 3.33 -14.62
C PRO A 49 14.91 3.43 -14.49
N ASP A 50 14.25 2.34 -14.08
CA ASP A 50 12.78 2.23 -13.96
C ASP A 50 12.15 3.27 -13.02
N ILE A 51 12.95 3.91 -12.15
CA ILE A 51 12.47 4.99 -11.27
C ILE A 51 12.01 6.25 -12.01
N GLU A 52 12.44 6.45 -13.27
CA GLU A 52 12.01 7.60 -14.09
C GLU A 52 10.63 7.41 -14.71
N GLN A 53 10.09 6.18 -14.72
CA GLN A 53 8.76 5.87 -15.28
C GLN A 53 7.61 6.21 -14.31
N PHE A 54 7.90 6.31 -13.01
CA PHE A 54 6.90 6.67 -12.01
C PHE A 54 6.72 8.19 -11.90
N PRO A 55 5.49 8.67 -11.63
CA PRO A 55 5.25 10.09 -11.38
C PRO A 55 6.06 10.58 -10.17
N LYS A 56 6.55 11.81 -10.25
CA LYS A 56 7.36 12.42 -9.18
C LYS A 56 6.58 12.41 -7.86
N THR A 57 7.19 11.85 -6.82
CA THR A 57 6.60 11.82 -5.48
C THR A 57 6.54 13.23 -4.87
N PHE A 58 5.58 13.46 -3.97
CA PHE A 58 5.42 14.73 -3.26
C PHE A 58 6.65 15.15 -2.43
N PHE A 59 7.45 14.18 -1.98
CA PHE A 59 8.67 14.42 -1.21
C PHE A 59 9.93 14.15 -2.04
N SER A 60 10.91 15.05 -1.96
CA SER A 60 12.18 14.94 -2.67
C SER A 60 13.14 13.99 -1.95
N GLN A 61 14.25 13.61 -2.58
CA GLN A 61 15.29 12.77 -1.95
C GLN A 61 15.87 13.41 -0.68
N TYR A 62 15.88 14.75 -0.61
CA TYR A 62 16.29 15.50 0.58
C TYR A 62 15.37 15.25 1.78
N ASP A 63 14.05 15.22 1.58
CA ASP A 63 13.07 14.99 2.65
C ASP A 63 13.12 13.54 3.17
N ARG A 64 13.45 12.58 2.29
CA ARG A 64 13.63 11.16 2.66
C ARG A 64 14.79 10.96 3.64
N GLN A 65 15.87 11.73 3.50
CA GLN A 65 17.02 11.68 4.40
C GLN A 65 16.74 12.29 5.79
N HIS A 66 15.77 13.21 5.88
CA HIS A 66 15.39 13.89 7.13
C HIS A 66 14.19 13.26 7.84
N GLY A 67 13.87 11.99 7.53
CA GLY A 67 12.88 11.20 8.27
C GLY A 67 11.53 11.00 7.57
N ALA A 68 11.32 11.47 6.34
CA ALA A 68 10.06 11.23 5.61
C ALA A 68 9.80 9.72 5.35
N ILE A 69 10.85 8.87 5.36
CA ILE A 69 10.71 7.41 5.28
C ILE A 69 9.87 6.86 6.44
N LEU A 70 10.10 7.36 7.66
CA LEU A 70 9.36 6.90 8.84
C LEU A 70 7.87 7.27 8.73
N PHE A 71 7.56 8.44 8.19
CA PHE A 71 6.19 8.86 7.92
C PHE A 71 5.48 7.93 6.93
N TYR A 72 6.15 7.55 5.83
CA TYR A 72 5.61 6.58 4.87
C TYR A 72 5.36 5.20 5.49
N LEU A 73 6.28 4.71 6.33
CA LEU A 73 6.11 3.44 7.03
C LEU A 73 4.91 3.48 7.99
N LEU A 74 4.75 4.57 8.74
CA LEU A 74 3.62 4.74 9.67
C LEU A 74 2.29 4.81 8.92
N ILE A 75 2.23 5.53 7.80
CA ILE A 75 1.02 5.58 6.95
C ILE A 75 0.73 4.19 6.36
N GLY A 76 1.74 3.51 5.84
CA GLY A 76 1.59 2.17 5.26
C GLY A 76 1.03 1.18 6.28
N LEU A 77 1.60 1.17 7.49
CA LEU A 77 1.12 0.34 8.59
C LEU A 77 -0.31 0.70 9.01
N TYR A 78 -0.63 1.99 9.08
CA TYR A 78 -1.98 2.45 9.40
C TYR A 78 -3.01 1.98 8.36
N MET A 79 -2.69 2.13 7.07
CA MET A 79 -3.57 1.67 5.99
C MET A 79 -3.74 0.15 6.03
N PHE A 80 -2.69 -0.60 6.32
CA PHE A 80 -2.75 -2.05 6.48
C PHE A 80 -3.69 -2.48 7.61
N VAL A 81 -3.53 -1.88 8.80
CA VAL A 81 -4.40 -2.17 9.95
C VAL A 81 -5.84 -1.74 9.69
N ALA A 82 -6.05 -0.58 9.06
CA ALA A 82 -7.39 -0.10 8.71
C ALA A 82 -8.10 -1.07 7.75
N LEU A 83 -7.41 -1.53 6.71
CA LEU A 83 -7.95 -2.52 5.78
C LEU A 83 -8.27 -3.84 6.49
N ALA A 84 -7.39 -4.33 7.37
CA ALA A 84 -7.63 -5.55 8.13
C ALA A 84 -8.91 -5.46 8.99
N ILE A 85 -9.12 -4.33 9.68
CA ILE A 85 -10.33 -4.09 10.48
C ILE A 85 -11.58 -4.00 9.60
N ILE A 86 -11.49 -3.31 8.45
CA ILE A 86 -12.61 -3.19 7.52
C ILE A 86 -12.99 -4.57 6.95
N CYS A 87 -11.99 -5.39 6.62
CA CYS A 87 -12.21 -6.74 6.13
C CYS A 87 -12.94 -7.61 7.16
N ASP A 88 -12.55 -7.56 8.44
CA ASP A 88 -13.16 -8.39 9.48
C ASP A 88 -14.54 -7.87 9.93
N GLU A 89 -14.67 -6.58 10.27
CA GLU A 89 -15.89 -6.02 10.84
C GLU A 89 -16.99 -5.72 9.82
N TYR A 90 -16.64 -5.46 8.55
CA TYR A 90 -17.60 -5.01 7.53
C TYR A 90 -17.70 -5.93 6.33
N PHE A 91 -16.58 -6.40 5.78
CA PHE A 91 -16.60 -7.23 4.57
C PHE A 91 -17.20 -8.63 4.83
N VAL A 92 -16.77 -9.34 5.89
CA VAL A 92 -17.31 -10.68 6.20
C VAL A 92 -18.83 -10.67 6.45
N PRO A 93 -19.39 -9.78 7.29
CA PRO A 93 -20.85 -9.75 7.53
C PRO A 93 -21.66 -9.32 6.30
N SER A 94 -21.06 -8.50 5.43
CA SER A 94 -21.69 -8.11 4.16
C SER A 94 -21.84 -9.31 3.24
N LEU A 95 -20.83 -10.20 3.17
CA LEU A 95 -20.91 -11.43 2.41
C LEU A 95 -22.02 -12.35 2.93
N GLU A 96 -22.17 -12.49 4.25
CA GLU A 96 -23.27 -13.29 4.83
C GLU A 96 -24.65 -12.77 4.44
N THR A 97 -24.81 -11.44 4.40
CA THR A 97 -26.08 -10.81 4.00
C THR A 97 -26.39 -11.04 2.53
N ILE A 98 -25.38 -10.96 1.66
CA ILE A 98 -25.51 -11.24 0.22
C ILE A 98 -25.88 -12.72 0.01
N CYS A 99 -25.19 -13.64 0.68
CA CYS A 99 -25.47 -15.07 0.54
C CYS A 99 -26.90 -15.44 0.97
N LYS A 100 -27.40 -14.82 2.06
CA LYS A 100 -28.80 -14.94 2.49
C LYS A 100 -29.80 -14.39 1.47
N ALA A 101 -29.46 -13.31 0.77
CA ALA A 101 -30.34 -12.71 -0.23
C ALA A 101 -30.42 -13.54 -1.52
N PHE A 102 -29.34 -14.23 -1.89
CA PHE A 102 -29.25 -15.05 -3.10
C PHE A 102 -29.57 -16.54 -2.90
N ASP A 103 -29.90 -16.96 -1.67
CA ASP A 103 -30.15 -18.38 -1.29
C ASP A 103 -29.00 -19.33 -1.69
N ILE A 104 -27.76 -18.83 -1.63
CA ILE A 104 -26.55 -19.60 -1.95
C ILE A 104 -25.91 -20.10 -0.66
N LYS A 105 -25.30 -21.28 -0.70
CA LYS A 105 -24.52 -21.83 0.41
C LYS A 105 -23.43 -20.84 0.84
N ASN A 106 -23.56 -20.32 2.08
CA ASN A 106 -22.68 -19.31 2.66
C ASN A 106 -21.20 -19.68 2.58
N ASP A 107 -20.85 -20.97 2.73
CA ASP A 107 -19.45 -21.41 2.76
C ASP A 107 -18.74 -21.20 1.42
N ILE A 108 -19.41 -21.51 0.31
CA ILE A 108 -18.80 -21.49 -1.02
C ILE A 108 -18.67 -20.05 -1.50
N ALA A 109 -19.75 -19.27 -1.39
CA ALA A 109 -19.75 -17.87 -1.79
C ALA A 109 -18.77 -17.05 -0.94
N ARG A 110 -18.75 -17.24 0.38
CA ARG A 110 -17.80 -16.55 1.25
C ARG A 110 -16.35 -16.93 0.91
N ALA A 111 -16.06 -18.20 0.64
CA ALA A 111 -14.71 -18.62 0.25
C ALA A 111 -14.26 -17.95 -1.06
N SER A 112 -15.11 -17.93 -2.09
CA SER A 112 -14.78 -17.30 -3.38
C SER A 112 -14.61 -15.79 -3.26
N PHE A 113 -15.51 -15.10 -2.54
CA PHE A 113 -15.41 -13.64 -2.38
C PHE A 113 -14.26 -13.23 -1.46
N MET A 114 -13.94 -14.00 -0.41
CA MET A 114 -12.73 -13.76 0.39
C MET A 114 -11.46 -13.93 -0.42
N ALA A 115 -11.38 -14.97 -1.26
CA ALA A 115 -10.26 -15.18 -2.17
C ALA A 115 -10.13 -14.00 -3.16
N ALA A 116 -11.23 -13.58 -3.78
CA ALA A 116 -11.24 -12.44 -4.70
C ALA A 116 -10.90 -11.11 -4.00
N GLY A 117 -11.43 -10.88 -2.81
CA GLY A 117 -11.16 -9.68 -2.00
C GLY A 117 -9.69 -9.58 -1.58
N SER A 118 -9.07 -10.72 -1.25
CA SER A 118 -7.64 -10.76 -0.95
C SER A 118 -6.77 -10.38 -2.15
N SER A 119 -7.21 -10.62 -3.39
CA SER A 119 -6.46 -10.29 -4.63
C SER A 119 -6.73 -8.88 -5.18
N ALA A 120 -7.66 -8.14 -4.58
CA ALA A 120 -8.04 -6.81 -5.04
C ALA A 120 -6.90 -5.76 -4.89
N PRO A 121 -6.13 -5.73 -3.78
CA PRO A 121 -4.98 -4.83 -3.65
C PRO A 121 -3.88 -5.07 -4.69
N GLU A 122 -3.61 -6.33 -5.03
CA GLU A 122 -2.65 -6.74 -6.06
C GLU A 122 -3.11 -6.30 -7.43
N LEU A 123 -4.38 -6.53 -7.75
CA LEU A 123 -5.00 -6.06 -9.00
C LEU A 123 -4.90 -4.53 -9.11
N ALA A 124 -5.17 -3.80 -8.02
CA ALA A 124 -5.05 -2.36 -7.99
C ALA A 124 -3.61 -1.89 -8.22
N THR A 125 -2.63 -2.55 -7.59
CA THR A 125 -1.20 -2.21 -7.74
C THR A 125 -0.73 -2.46 -9.18
N THR A 126 -1.07 -3.61 -9.76
CA THR A 126 -0.74 -3.90 -11.16
C THR A 126 -1.45 -2.97 -12.13
N ALA A 127 -2.71 -2.60 -11.87
CA ALA A 127 -3.43 -1.62 -12.68
C ALA A 127 -2.73 -0.25 -12.64
N ILE A 128 -2.32 0.21 -11.47
CA ILE A 128 -1.56 1.46 -11.32
C ILE A 128 -0.24 1.39 -12.11
N SER A 129 0.51 0.29 -11.99
CA SER A 129 1.77 0.12 -12.75
C SER A 129 1.52 0.15 -14.26
N LEU A 130 0.48 -0.53 -14.74
CA LEU A 130 0.16 -0.58 -16.17
C LEU A 130 -0.33 0.75 -16.74
N PHE A 131 -1.21 1.47 -16.01
CA PHE A 131 -1.83 2.70 -16.51
C PHE A 131 -0.99 3.95 -16.24
N ILE A 132 -0.33 4.04 -15.09
CA ILE A 132 0.40 5.23 -14.66
C ILE A 132 1.87 5.16 -15.07
N ALA A 133 2.56 4.06 -14.76
CA ALA A 133 3.97 3.91 -15.13
C ALA A 133 4.14 3.57 -16.62
N LYS A 134 3.11 2.99 -17.26
CA LYS A 134 3.10 2.55 -18.67
C LYS A 134 4.12 1.44 -18.97
N ASP A 135 4.49 0.67 -17.94
CA ASP A 135 5.42 -0.46 -18.06
C ASP A 135 4.76 -1.77 -17.70
N VAL A 136 4.65 -2.62 -18.71
CA VAL A 136 4.03 -3.94 -18.61
C VAL A 136 4.90 -4.87 -17.77
N ASP A 137 6.22 -4.77 -17.88
CA ASP A 137 7.17 -5.65 -17.19
C ASP A 137 7.08 -5.51 -15.66
N ILE A 138 6.93 -4.27 -15.17
CA ILE A 138 6.72 -3.97 -13.74
C ILE A 138 5.38 -4.54 -13.25
N GLY A 139 4.33 -4.41 -14.08
CA GLY A 139 3.00 -4.95 -13.80
C GLY A 139 3.01 -6.47 -13.66
N ILE A 140 3.62 -7.18 -14.61
CA ILE A 140 3.72 -8.65 -14.60
C ILE A 140 4.54 -9.13 -13.41
N GLY A 141 5.69 -8.49 -13.13
CA GLY A 141 6.52 -8.80 -11.97
C GLY A 141 5.75 -8.70 -10.65
N THR A 142 4.87 -7.69 -10.55
CA THR A 142 4.00 -7.50 -9.37
C THR A 142 2.98 -8.63 -9.22
N VAL A 143 2.33 -9.06 -10.30
CA VAL A 143 1.34 -10.16 -10.27
C VAL A 143 2.00 -11.48 -9.88
N VAL A 144 3.07 -11.84 -10.58
CA VAL A 144 3.76 -13.13 -10.37
C VAL A 144 4.40 -13.17 -8.99
N GLY A 145 5.07 -12.08 -8.58
CA GLY A 145 5.70 -11.99 -7.26
C GLY A 145 4.69 -12.13 -6.12
N SER A 146 3.53 -11.45 -6.23
CA SER A 146 2.49 -11.52 -5.19
C SER A 146 1.85 -12.91 -5.10
N ALA A 147 1.65 -13.59 -6.24
CA ALA A 147 1.13 -14.96 -6.26
C ALA A 147 2.08 -15.95 -5.58
N VAL A 148 3.38 -15.87 -5.91
CA VAL A 148 4.42 -16.70 -5.27
C VAL A 148 4.52 -16.41 -3.78
N PHE A 149 4.47 -15.13 -3.39
CA PHE A 149 4.50 -14.72 -1.98
C PHE A 149 3.30 -15.27 -1.20
N ASN A 150 2.09 -15.20 -1.76
CA ASN A 150 0.89 -15.72 -1.10
C ASN A 150 0.97 -17.24 -0.89
N ILE A 151 1.45 -17.99 -1.90
CA ILE A 151 1.59 -19.44 -1.79
C ILE A 151 2.73 -19.85 -0.84
N MET A 152 3.90 -19.21 -0.91
CA MET A 152 5.02 -19.60 -0.06
C MET A 152 4.84 -19.11 1.38
N LEU A 153 4.55 -17.82 1.58
CA LEU A 153 4.59 -17.21 2.90
C LEU A 153 3.27 -17.39 3.65
N VAL A 154 2.12 -17.10 3.03
CA VAL A 154 0.83 -17.19 3.73
C VAL A 154 0.46 -18.64 3.99
N ILE A 155 0.44 -19.49 2.95
CA ILE A 155 0.14 -20.93 3.14
C ILE A 155 1.23 -21.59 3.99
N GLY A 156 2.50 -21.23 3.81
CA GLY A 156 3.60 -21.76 4.62
C GLY A 156 3.42 -21.47 6.11
N ILE A 157 3.15 -20.23 6.50
CA ILE A 157 2.92 -19.85 7.91
C ILE A 157 1.63 -20.50 8.44
N VAL A 158 0.53 -20.47 7.68
CA VAL A 158 -0.75 -21.08 8.11
C VAL A 158 -0.59 -22.58 8.32
N SER A 159 0.14 -23.27 7.43
CA SER A 159 0.43 -24.71 7.54
C SER A 159 1.24 -25.03 8.79
N LEU A 160 2.30 -24.24 9.05
CA LEU A 160 3.13 -24.39 10.25
C LEU A 160 2.33 -24.16 11.54
N LEU A 161 1.46 -23.16 11.57
CA LEU A 161 0.64 -22.83 12.75
C LEU A 161 -0.56 -23.77 12.93
N SER A 162 -1.09 -24.35 11.85
CA SER A 162 -2.23 -25.28 11.93
C SER A 162 -1.82 -26.71 12.29
N GLY A 163 -0.56 -27.06 12.07
CA GLY A 163 0.00 -28.38 12.42
C GLY A 163 0.53 -28.48 13.86
N MET A 164 0.54 -27.37 14.62
CA MET A 164 0.87 -27.30 16.05
C MET A 164 -0.40 -27.31 16.90
#